data_AF-A0A660ZCT4-F1
#
_entry.id   AF-A0A660ZCT4-F1
#
_cell.length_a   1.000
_cell.length_b   1.000
_cell.length_c   1.000
_cell.angle_alpha   90.00
_cell.angle_beta   90.00
_cell.angle_gamma   90.00
#
_symmetry.space_group_name_H-M   'P 1'
#
loop_
_entity.id
_entity.type
_entity.pdbx_description
1 polymer ?
#
loop_
_entity_poly.entity_id
_entity_poly.type
_entity_poly.pdbx_seq_one_letter_code
_entity_poly.pdbx_strand_id
1 'polypeptide(L)'
;MKTIVTYFILSLFLVLQIFPQKYWERRFKDYTNPDELVTMSESLPFNQAIELLSKVSESISGKRIVSAIDKPDPIGVEIVNMPYDKAMLIIVQY
;
A
#
# COMPACT_ATOMS: atom_id res chain seq x y z
N MET A 1 -44.80 14.31 -14.60
CA MET A 1 -43.55 14.24 -15.41
C MET A 1 -42.32 14.62 -14.60
N LYS A 2 -42.29 15.78 -13.93
CA LYS A 2 -41.13 16.23 -13.12
C LYS A 2 -40.72 15.24 -12.02
N THR A 3 -41.68 14.62 -11.35
CA THR A 3 -41.46 13.60 -10.29
C THR A 3 -40.80 12.32 -10.81
N ILE A 4 -41.19 11.86 -12.01
CA ILE A 4 -40.61 10.69 -12.66
C ILE A 4 -39.16 10.97 -13.05
N VAL A 5 -38.89 12.17 -13.59
CA VAL A 5 -37.53 12.61 -13.95
C VAL A 5 -36.65 12.72 -12.71
N THR A 6 -37.14 13.23 -11.59
CA THR A 6 -36.37 13.29 -10.35
C THR A 6 -36.02 11.91 -9.80
N TYR A 7 -36.94 10.94 -9.83
CA TYR A 7 -36.63 9.58 -9.39
C TYR A 7 -35.62 8.89 -10.32
N PHE A 8 -35.68 9.17 -11.62
CA PHE A 8 -34.70 8.67 -12.59
C PHE A 8 -33.30 9.23 -12.37
N ILE A 9 -33.19 10.53 -12.07
CA ILE A 9 -31.90 11.16 -11.75
C ILE A 9 -31.34 10.61 -10.43
N LEU A 10 -32.21 10.40 -9.43
CA LEU A 10 -31.80 9.86 -8.13
C LEU A 10 -31.29 8.41 -8.25
N SER A 11 -31.94 7.58 -9.07
CA SER A 11 -31.50 6.19 -9.28
C SER A 11 -30.17 6.12 -10.05
N LEU A 12 -29.94 7.02 -11.00
CA LEU A 12 -28.68 7.12 -11.73
C LEU A 12 -27.51 7.45 -10.79
N PHE A 13 -27.74 8.32 -9.79
CA PHE A 13 -26.73 8.71 -8.82
C PHE A 13 -26.30 7.54 -7.91
N LEU A 14 -27.23 6.61 -7.60
CA LEU A 14 -26.96 5.41 -6.81
C LEU A 14 -26.10 4.38 -7.55
N VAL A 15 -26.27 4.22 -8.87
CA VAL A 15 -25.49 3.26 -9.68
C VAL A 15 -24.01 3.69 -9.81
N LEU A 16 -23.73 4.99 -9.75
CA LEU A 16 -22.36 5.52 -9.79
C LEU A 16 -21.55 5.21 -8.51
N GLN A 17 -22.21 4.79 -7.42
CA GLN A 17 -21.54 4.44 -6.16
C GLN A 17 -21.04 2.98 -6.11
N ILE A 18 -21.24 2.16 -7.15
CA ILE A 18 -20.92 0.72 -7.13
C ILE A 18 -19.41 0.44 -7.44
N PHE A 19 -18.60 1.47 -7.68
CA PHE A 19 -17.18 1.30 -8.03
C PHE A 19 -16.13 1.61 -6.93
N PRO A 20 -16.21 1.07 -5.70
CA PRO A 20 -15.03 0.96 -4.84
C PRO A 20 -14.62 -0.51 -4.62
N GLN A 21 -13.29 -0.74 -4.52
CA GLN A 21 -12.65 -1.98 -4.02
C GLN A 21 -12.75 -3.29 -4.86
N LYS A 22 -12.19 -3.33 -6.08
CA LYS A 22 -11.72 -4.63 -6.64
C LYS A 22 -10.32 -4.62 -7.24
N TYR A 23 -9.70 -3.45 -7.40
CA TYR A 23 -8.36 -3.35 -7.97
C TYR A 23 -7.28 -3.86 -6.98
N TRP A 24 -7.44 -3.54 -5.69
CA TRP A 24 -6.44 -3.86 -4.66
C TRP A 24 -6.43 -5.34 -4.26
N GLU A 25 -7.59 -5.98 -4.10
CA GLU A 25 -7.69 -7.39 -3.70
C GLU A 25 -7.09 -8.36 -4.72
N ARG A 26 -7.10 -8.01 -6.02
CA ARG A 26 -6.52 -8.85 -7.07
C ARG A 26 -4.99 -8.83 -7.05
N ARG A 27 -4.37 -7.67 -6.81
CA ARG A 27 -2.91 -7.54 -6.67
C ARG A 27 -2.35 -8.36 -5.50
N PHE A 28 -3.16 -8.62 -4.48
CA PHE A 28 -2.76 -9.45 -3.32
C PHE A 28 -2.97 -10.96 -3.52
N LYS A 29 -3.61 -11.38 -4.63
CA LYS A 29 -3.88 -12.79 -4.93
C LYS A 29 -2.92 -13.40 -5.97
N ASP A 30 -2.01 -12.59 -6.49
CA ASP A 30 -0.98 -13.05 -7.40
C ASP A 30 0.18 -13.71 -6.63
N TYR A 31 0.95 -14.55 -7.31
CA TYR A 31 2.15 -15.18 -6.76
C TYR A 31 3.08 -14.09 -6.20
N THR A 32 3.38 -14.17 -4.91
CA THR A 32 4.38 -13.32 -4.26
C THR A 32 5.69 -14.08 -4.26
N ASN A 33 6.74 -13.47 -4.81
CA ASN A 33 8.06 -14.07 -4.78
C ASN A 33 8.51 -14.15 -3.30
N PRO A 34 8.89 -15.32 -2.77
CA PRO A 34 9.36 -15.43 -1.39
C PRO A 34 10.55 -14.51 -1.09
N ASP A 35 11.35 -14.15 -2.09
CA ASP A 35 12.49 -13.23 -1.94
C ASP A 35 12.06 -11.78 -1.68
N GLU A 36 10.80 -11.43 -1.97
CA GLU A 36 10.24 -10.08 -1.73
C GLU A 36 9.70 -9.91 -0.31
N LEU A 37 9.66 -10.99 0.49
CA LEU A 37 9.04 -10.99 1.81
C LEU A 37 10.00 -10.41 2.85
N VAL A 38 9.52 -9.42 3.59
CA VAL A 38 10.26 -8.74 4.65
C VAL A 38 9.57 -8.90 5.99
N THR A 39 10.39 -8.94 7.04
CA THR A 39 9.94 -8.92 8.44
C THR A 39 10.76 -7.86 9.16
N MET A 40 10.07 -6.93 9.83
CA MET A 40 10.68 -5.80 10.53
C MET A 40 9.97 -5.57 11.87
N SER A 41 10.75 -5.25 12.89
CA SER A 41 10.23 -4.95 14.22
C SER A 41 9.65 -3.55 14.30
N GLU A 42 8.61 -3.37 15.11
CA GLU A 42 7.98 -2.09 15.42
C GLU A 42 8.98 -1.02 15.89
N SER A 43 10.02 -1.44 16.63
CA SER A 43 11.03 -0.53 17.19
C SER A 43 12.10 -0.09 16.19
N LEU A 44 12.06 -0.59 14.95
CA LEU A 44 13.06 -0.26 13.94
C LEU A 44 12.93 1.22 13.53
N PRO A 45 14.03 2.01 13.52
CA PRO A 45 14.00 3.38 13.03
C PRO A 45 13.56 3.47 11.56
N PHE A 46 12.76 4.50 11.23
CA PHE A 46 12.22 4.70 9.89
C PHE A 46 13.30 4.75 8.81
N ASN A 47 14.39 5.48 9.04
CA ASN A 47 15.50 5.58 8.08
C ASN A 47 16.15 4.22 7.77
N GLN A 48 16.34 3.37 8.79
CA GLN A 48 16.84 2.01 8.62
C GLN A 48 15.84 1.11 7.90
N ALA A 49 14.54 1.26 8.19
CA ALA A 49 13.49 0.53 7.50
C ALA A 49 13.50 0.83 6.00
N ILE A 50 13.61 2.12 5.61
CA ILE A 50 13.72 2.52 4.20
C ILE A 50 14.99 1.96 3.55
N GLU A 51 16.12 1.95 4.25
CA GLU A 51 17.36 1.37 3.71
C GLU A 51 17.22 -0.14 3.43
N LEU A 52 16.62 -0.89 4.34
CA LEU A 52 16.35 -2.32 4.16
C LEU A 52 15.44 -2.56 2.96
N LEU A 53 14.34 -1.80 2.86
CA LEU A 53 13.41 -1.88 1.73
C LEU A 53 14.11 -1.53 0.41
N SER A 54 15.00 -0.53 0.40
CA SER A 54 15.79 -0.17 -0.78
C SER A 54 16.69 -1.32 -1.21
N LYS A 55 17.35 -2.03 -0.29
CA LYS A 55 18.23 -3.17 -0.63
C LYS A 55 17.44 -4.29 -1.30
N VAL A 56 16.26 -4.62 -0.76
CA VAL A 56 15.37 -5.63 -1.36
C VAL A 56 14.89 -5.18 -2.73
N SER A 57 14.40 -3.93 -2.85
CA SER A 57 13.93 -3.39 -4.13
C SER A 57 15.03 -3.35 -5.20
N GLU A 58 16.26 -3.03 -4.82
CA GLU A 58 17.42 -3.00 -5.71
C GLU A 58 17.80 -4.41 -6.18
N SER A 59 17.78 -5.40 -5.28
CA SER A 59 18.07 -6.79 -5.66
C SER A 59 17.06 -7.40 -6.64
N ILE A 60 15.80 -6.98 -6.57
CA ILE A 60 14.70 -7.63 -7.32
C ILE A 60 14.35 -6.83 -8.57
N SER A 61 14.31 -5.51 -8.47
CA SER A 61 13.85 -4.62 -9.54
C SER A 61 14.93 -3.68 -10.07
N GLY A 62 16.11 -3.62 -9.44
CA GLY A 62 17.17 -2.68 -9.78
C GLY A 62 16.82 -1.23 -9.42
N LYS A 63 15.79 -1.00 -8.60
CA LYS A 63 15.32 0.34 -8.21
C LYS A 63 15.75 0.65 -6.80
N ARG A 64 16.41 1.80 -6.64
CA ARG A 64 16.79 2.35 -5.34
C ARG A 64 15.63 3.18 -4.78
N ILE A 65 15.28 2.93 -3.52
CA ILE A 65 14.30 3.73 -2.78
C ILE A 65 15.05 4.80 -1.99
N VAL A 66 14.59 6.04 -2.06
CA VAL A 66 15.22 7.18 -1.37
C VAL A 66 14.14 7.93 -0.60
N SER A 67 14.37 8.14 0.70
CA SER A 67 13.56 9.05 1.49
C SER A 67 14.10 10.47 1.37
N ALA A 68 13.21 11.45 1.17
CA ALA A 68 13.57 12.86 1.24
C ALA A 68 13.71 13.36 2.69
N ILE A 69 13.22 12.59 3.66
CA ILE A 69 13.17 12.93 5.08
C ILE A 69 13.98 11.89 5.86
N ASP A 70 14.89 12.34 6.71
CA ASP A 70 15.59 11.48 7.66
C ASP A 70 14.86 11.56 9.01
N LYS A 71 14.06 10.53 9.31
CA LYS A 71 13.29 10.41 10.55
C LYS A 71 13.91 9.29 11.39
N PRO A 72 14.45 9.58 12.59
CA PRO A 72 15.03 8.57 13.47
C PRO A 72 13.98 7.85 14.32
N ASP A 73 12.72 8.32 14.32
CA ASP A 73 11.65 7.70 15.08
C ASP A 73 11.36 6.27 14.61
N PRO A 74 10.92 5.38 15.51
CA PRO A 74 10.54 4.02 15.16
C PRO A 74 9.36 4.00 14.18
N ILE A 75 9.28 2.95 13.35
CA ILE A 75 8.18 2.76 12.41
C ILE A 75 6.82 2.56 13.09
N GLY A 76 6.80 2.09 14.34
CA GLY A 76 5.55 1.99 15.13
C GLY A 76 4.57 0.93 14.63
N VAL A 77 4.96 0.12 13.63
CA VAL A 77 4.16 -0.98 13.09
C VAL A 77 5.04 -2.22 12.93
N GLU A 78 4.60 -3.35 13.45
CA GLU A 78 5.26 -4.64 13.23
C GLU A 78 4.91 -5.18 11.82
N ILE A 79 5.94 -5.53 11.05
CA ILE A 79 5.78 -6.11 9.71
C ILE A 79 6.22 -7.56 9.76
N VAL A 80 5.32 -8.48 9.43
CA VAL A 80 5.60 -9.93 9.44
C VAL A 80 5.26 -10.53 8.08
N ASN A 81 6.27 -11.16 7.46
CA ASN A 81 6.13 -11.93 6.23
C ASN A 81 5.31 -11.23 5.13
N MET A 82 5.68 -9.98 4.83
CA MET A 82 4.94 -9.12 3.91
C MET A 82 5.80 -8.72 2.71
N PRO A 83 5.24 -8.60 1.49
CA PRO A 83 5.95 -8.03 0.36
C PRO A 83 6.51 -6.64 0.67
N TYR A 84 7.75 -6.37 0.25
CA TYR A 84 8.46 -5.12 0.56
C TYR A 84 7.72 -3.86 0.08
N ASP A 85 7.03 -3.93 -1.07
CA ASP A 85 6.27 -2.81 -1.64
C ASP A 85 5.07 -2.44 -0.77
N LYS A 86 4.37 -3.45 -0.23
CA LYS A 86 3.28 -3.28 0.72
C LYS A 86 3.78 -2.78 2.06
N ALA A 87 4.89 -3.34 2.56
CA ALA A 87 5.52 -2.88 3.79
C ALA A 87 5.92 -1.40 3.69
N MET A 88 6.51 -1.00 2.56
CA MET A 88 6.86 0.40 2.27
C MET A 88 5.62 1.32 2.34
N LEU A 89 4.51 0.91 1.73
CA LEU A 89 3.28 1.70 1.72
C LEU A 89 2.72 1.90 3.12
N ILE A 90 2.75 0.87 3.96
CA ILE A 90 2.31 0.96 5.37
C ILE A 90 3.22 1.90 6.16
N ILE A 91 4.54 1.74 6.03
CA ILE A 91 5.54 2.53 6.77
C ILE A 91 5.49 4.01 6.39
N VAL A 92 5.16 4.35 5.14
CA VAL A 92 5.08 5.75 4.69
C VAL A 92 3.76 6.43 5.08
N GLN A 93 2.68 5.66 5.27
CA GLN A 93 1.37 6.21 5.66
C GLN A 93 1.24 6.51 7.15
N TYR A 94 2.04 5.86 8.00
CA TYR A 94 2.10 6.05 9.45
C TYR A 94 3.15 7.10 9.86
#